data_AF-A0A6I5FCX3-F1
#
_entry.id   AF-A0A6I5FCX3-F1
#
_cell.length_a   1.000
_cell.length_b   1.000
_cell.length_c   1.000
_cell.angle_alpha   90.00
_cell.angle_beta   90.00
_cell.angle_gamma   90.00
#
_symmetry.space_group_name_H-M   'P 1'
#
loop_
_entity.id
_entity.type
_entity.pdbx_description
1 polymer ?
#
loop_
_entity_poly.entity_id
_entity_poly.type
_entity_poly.pdbx_seq_one_letter_code
_entity_poly.pdbx_strand_id
1 'polypeptide(L)'
;MSPTPLTLARAGLPVVDLRPDPADAPGPLVFATVSGAHLYGFPSRDSDVDLRGVHVLPAEALVGLREPEETRTRMWERDGVELDLVTHDLRTFVRLMLRPNGYVLEQLLSPLVVHTSALHTELAALVPGVLTRHHAHHYRGFAGTQWRLYGRTGELKPLLYTFRALLTGIHLMRSGEVLAHLPALLDEVDAPAYLPGLIEAKAEAEHAAATEADGQTVTRDIEALHRVLDEAQERSRLPETATAFDALHDLVVRARLTP
;
A
#
# COMPACT_ATOMS: atom_id res chain seq x y z
N MET A 1 -4.61 9.84 -21.83
CA MET A 1 -5.66 10.38 -20.95
C MET A 1 -5.20 10.10 -19.53
N SER A 2 -5.13 11.09 -18.64
CA SER A 2 -4.79 10.78 -17.24
C SER A 2 -5.85 9.83 -16.66
N PRO A 3 -5.46 8.78 -15.93
CA PRO A 3 -6.41 7.87 -15.34
C PRO A 3 -7.35 8.66 -14.42
N THR A 4 -8.66 8.35 -14.45
CA THR A 4 -9.59 9.03 -13.57
C THR A 4 -9.24 8.67 -12.12
N PRO A 5 -9.11 9.63 -11.19
CA PRO A 5 -8.66 9.33 -9.83
C PRO A 5 -9.60 8.32 -9.15
N LEU A 6 -8.99 7.35 -8.46
CA LEU A 6 -9.71 6.36 -7.67
C LEU A 6 -10.34 7.07 -6.45
N THR A 7 -11.67 7.15 -6.44
CA THR A 7 -12.45 7.70 -5.32
C THR A 7 -12.99 6.57 -4.44
N LEU A 8 -13.33 6.85 -3.18
CA LEU A 8 -13.99 5.87 -2.29
C LEU A 8 -15.19 5.16 -2.96
N ALA A 9 -16.08 5.92 -3.62
CA ALA A 9 -17.24 5.38 -4.31
C ALA A 9 -16.91 4.44 -5.48
N ARG A 10 -15.72 4.56 -6.07
CA ARG A 10 -15.25 3.76 -7.20
C ARG A 10 -14.36 2.59 -6.77
N ALA A 11 -14.00 2.52 -5.49
CA ALA A 11 -13.14 1.48 -4.94
C ALA A 11 -13.93 0.25 -4.45
N GLY A 12 -15.21 0.13 -4.81
CA GLY A 12 -16.08 -0.96 -4.33
C GLY A 12 -16.32 -0.92 -2.82
N LEU A 13 -16.14 0.24 -2.18
CA LEU A 13 -16.36 0.40 -0.76
C LEU A 13 -17.86 0.53 -0.43
N PRO A 14 -18.30 0.00 0.72
CA PRO A 14 -19.66 0.18 1.19
C PRO A 14 -19.97 1.64 1.49
N VAL A 15 -21.25 2.03 1.37
CA VAL A 15 -21.74 3.39 1.68
C VAL A 15 -21.92 3.54 3.20
N VAL A 16 -20.80 3.55 3.92
CA VAL A 16 -20.74 3.66 5.39
C VAL A 16 -19.66 4.64 5.81
N ASP A 17 -19.73 5.15 7.04
CA ASP A 17 -18.68 6.01 7.59
C ASP A 17 -17.47 5.19 8.04
N LEU A 18 -16.44 5.18 7.21
CA LEU A 18 -15.18 4.47 7.43
C LEU A 18 -14.20 5.21 8.37
N ARG A 19 -14.57 6.38 8.90
CA ARG A 19 -13.69 7.13 9.82
C ARG A 19 -13.49 6.36 11.12
N PRO A 20 -12.23 6.12 11.53
CA PRO A 20 -11.94 5.66 12.88
C PRO A 20 -12.44 6.68 13.92
N ASP A 21 -12.86 6.19 15.08
CA ASP A 21 -13.03 7.02 16.26
C ASP A 21 -11.66 7.51 16.74
N PRO A 22 -11.50 8.76 17.20
CA PRO A 22 -10.25 9.21 17.83
C PRO A 22 -9.73 8.28 18.95
N ALA A 23 -10.62 7.57 19.66
CA ALA A 23 -10.28 6.59 20.68
C ALA A 23 -9.75 5.25 20.12
N ASP A 24 -9.81 5.03 18.80
CA ASP A 24 -9.30 3.83 18.14
C ASP A 24 -7.76 3.82 18.05
N ALA A 25 -7.11 4.97 18.29
CA ALA A 25 -5.67 5.12 18.30
C ALA A 25 -5.13 5.53 19.69
N PRO A 26 -3.89 5.13 20.06
CA PRO A 26 -3.25 5.54 21.31
C PRO A 26 -2.95 7.05 21.43
N GLY A 27 -3.13 7.82 20.36
CA GLY A 27 -2.90 9.26 20.30
C GLY A 27 -3.56 9.89 19.07
N PRO A 28 -3.42 11.21 18.85
CA PRO A 28 -4.04 11.89 17.72
C PRO A 28 -3.65 11.25 16.38
N LEU A 29 -4.65 10.95 15.55
CA LEU A 29 -4.44 10.41 14.22
C LEU A 29 -3.88 11.48 13.27
N VAL A 30 -2.76 11.16 12.63
CA VAL A 30 -2.19 11.91 11.52
C VAL A 30 -3.01 11.66 10.26
N PHE A 31 -3.24 10.38 9.93
CA PHE A 31 -4.10 9.96 8.83
C PHE A 31 -4.65 8.56 9.09
N ALA A 32 -5.72 8.23 8.37
CA ALA A 32 -6.14 6.85 8.13
C ALA A 32 -6.64 6.75 6.68
N THR A 33 -6.20 5.71 5.99
CA THR A 33 -6.47 5.46 4.57
C THR A 33 -6.89 4.02 4.37
N VAL A 34 -7.75 3.78 3.39
CA VAL A 34 -8.05 2.42 2.94
C VAL A 34 -6.84 1.84 2.21
N SER A 35 -6.51 0.60 2.52
CA SER A 35 -5.47 -0.21 1.90
C SER A 35 -6.09 -1.52 1.35
N GLY A 36 -5.28 -2.53 1.12
CA GLY A 36 -5.77 -3.86 0.76
C GLY A 36 -6.48 -3.90 -0.60
N ALA A 37 -7.41 -4.86 -0.74
CA ALA A 37 -8.04 -5.17 -2.01
C ALA A 37 -8.77 -3.98 -2.65
N HIS A 38 -9.34 -3.09 -1.83
CA HIS A 38 -9.98 -1.85 -2.28
C HIS A 38 -9.00 -0.85 -2.90
N LEU A 39 -7.84 -0.63 -2.26
CA LEU A 39 -6.77 0.19 -2.83
C LEU A 39 -6.20 -0.44 -4.10
N TYR A 40 -6.06 -1.77 -4.11
CA TYR A 40 -5.43 -2.48 -5.22
C TYR A 40 -6.37 -2.71 -6.41
N GLY A 41 -7.68 -2.47 -6.26
CA GLY A 41 -8.65 -2.48 -7.36
C GLY A 41 -9.21 -3.85 -7.70
N PHE A 42 -9.22 -4.79 -6.75
CA PHE A 42 -9.84 -6.11 -6.91
C PHE A 42 -10.52 -6.62 -5.61
N PRO A 43 -11.34 -5.79 -4.92
CA PRO A 43 -12.13 -6.27 -3.79
C PRO A 43 -13.17 -7.31 -4.27
N SER A 44 -13.38 -8.38 -3.48
CA SER A 44 -14.61 -9.18 -3.58
C SER A 44 -15.76 -8.51 -2.83
N ARG A 45 -16.99 -8.98 -3.07
CA ARG A 45 -18.19 -8.55 -2.32
C ARG A 45 -18.03 -8.61 -0.81
N ASP A 46 -17.31 -9.63 -0.33
CA ASP A 46 -17.17 -9.93 1.08
C ASP A 46 -15.81 -9.47 1.63
N SER A 47 -15.09 -8.60 0.91
CA SER A 47 -13.79 -8.08 1.37
C SER A 47 -13.95 -7.14 2.56
N ASP A 48 -13.18 -7.42 3.62
CA ASP A 48 -12.97 -6.51 4.74
C ASP A 48 -12.35 -5.19 4.26
N VAL A 49 -12.62 -4.12 5.01
CA VAL A 49 -12.00 -2.82 4.76
C VAL A 49 -10.76 -2.67 5.63
N ASP A 50 -9.60 -2.89 5.01
CA ASP A 50 -8.29 -2.61 5.58
C ASP A 50 -8.07 -1.10 5.75
N LEU A 51 -8.04 -0.62 6.98
CA LEU A 51 -7.63 0.75 7.32
C LEU A 51 -6.20 0.76 7.84
N ARG A 52 -5.38 1.66 7.31
CA ARG A 52 -3.98 1.83 7.73
C ARG A 52 -3.72 3.29 8.02
N GLY A 53 -3.00 3.58 9.10
CA GLY A 53 -2.84 4.96 9.54
C GLY A 53 -1.62 5.20 10.42
N VAL A 54 -1.50 6.45 10.84
CA VAL A 54 -0.43 6.90 11.73
C VAL A 54 -1.05 7.70 12.86
N HIS A 55 -0.57 7.47 14.08
CA HIS A 55 -0.88 8.28 15.26
C HIS A 55 0.39 8.92 15.82
N VAL A 56 0.24 9.92 16.68
CA VAL A 56 1.36 10.54 17.39
C VAL A 56 1.26 10.20 18.87
N LEU A 57 2.20 9.41 19.39
CA LEU A 57 2.36 9.25 20.84
C LEU A 57 2.98 10.52 21.44
N PRO A 58 2.59 10.88 22.69
CA PRO A 58 3.18 12.01 23.38
C PRO A 58 4.68 11.77 23.63
N ALA A 59 5.46 12.85 23.67
CA ALA A 59 6.92 12.76 23.82
C ALA A 59 7.32 11.93 25.06
N GLU A 60 6.60 12.08 26.17
CA GLU A 60 6.82 11.34 27.42
C GLU A 60 6.77 9.81 27.26
N ALA A 61 5.94 9.29 26.35
CA ALA A 61 5.83 7.86 26.10
C ALA A 61 7.07 7.29 25.41
N LEU A 62 7.82 8.11 24.67
CA LEU A 62 9.00 7.68 23.91
C LEU A 62 10.33 7.87 24.68
N VAL A 63 10.33 8.71 25.72
CA VAL A 63 11.51 8.99 26.56
C VAL A 63 11.44 8.32 27.92
N GLY A 64 10.25 7.86 28.32
CA GLY A 64 10.03 7.11 29.56
C GLY A 64 10.61 5.70 29.54
N LEU A 65 10.62 5.05 30.71
CA LEU A 65 11.14 3.69 30.88
C LEU A 65 10.17 2.58 30.45
N ARG A 66 8.89 2.92 30.20
CA ARG A 66 7.87 1.95 29.79
C ARG A 66 7.92 1.78 28.28
N GLU A 67 7.81 0.55 27.80
CA GLU A 67 7.69 0.29 26.37
C GLU A 67 6.38 0.91 25.84
N PRO A 68 6.45 1.84 24.87
CA PRO A 68 5.26 2.44 24.30
C PRO A 68 4.52 1.46 23.38
N GLU A 69 3.19 1.54 23.36
CA GLU A 69 2.37 0.84 22.35
C GLU A 69 2.47 1.60 21.01
N GLU A 70 3.56 1.40 20.28
CA GLU A 70 3.82 2.09 19.00
C GLU A 70 2.99 1.55 17.84
N THR A 71 2.26 0.46 18.02
CA THR A 71 1.37 -0.10 16.99
C THR A 71 0.09 -0.57 17.65
N ARG A 72 -1.04 -0.10 17.14
CA ARG A 72 -2.38 -0.52 17.57
C ARG A 72 -3.07 -1.20 16.40
N THR A 73 -3.62 -2.39 16.67
CA THR A 73 -4.56 -3.09 15.78
C THR A 73 -5.93 -3.11 16.45
N ARG A 74 -6.97 -2.81 15.69
CA ARG A 74 -8.37 -2.89 16.15
C ARG A 74 -9.24 -3.38 15.01
N MET A 75 -10.01 -4.44 15.28
CA MET A 75 -11.03 -4.95 14.39
C MET A 75 -12.41 -4.67 14.98
N TRP A 76 -13.36 -4.22 14.16
CA TRP A 76 -14.75 -4.04 14.56
C TRP A 76 -15.69 -4.12 13.36
N GLU A 77 -16.97 -4.38 13.62
CA GLU A 77 -18.02 -4.29 12.61
C GLU A 77 -18.75 -2.94 12.73
N ARG A 78 -19.02 -2.29 11.61
CA ARG A 78 -19.89 -1.11 11.53
C ARG A 78 -20.83 -1.25 10.34
N ASP A 79 -22.14 -1.21 10.60
CA ASP A 79 -23.19 -1.32 9.59
C ASP A 79 -23.00 -2.55 8.68
N GLY A 80 -22.59 -3.69 9.26
CA GLY A 80 -22.35 -4.95 8.53
C GLY A 80 -21.03 -5.01 7.76
N VAL A 81 -20.11 -4.07 7.99
CA VAL A 81 -18.79 -4.02 7.35
C VAL A 81 -17.71 -4.27 8.40
N GLU A 82 -16.85 -5.27 8.17
CA GLU A 82 -15.68 -5.52 8.99
C GLU A 82 -14.56 -4.51 8.64
N LEU A 83 -14.07 -3.82 9.67
CA LEU A 83 -13.02 -2.81 9.59
C LEU A 83 -11.81 -3.31 10.37
N ASP A 84 -10.66 -3.41 9.70
CA ASP A 84 -9.37 -3.73 10.33
C ASP A 84 -8.47 -2.48 10.31
N LEU A 85 -8.39 -1.77 11.43
CA LEU A 85 -7.49 -0.63 11.59
C LEU A 85 -6.15 -1.08 12.17
N VAL A 86 -5.08 -0.75 11.46
CA VAL A 86 -3.72 -0.79 11.99
C VAL A 86 -3.11 0.60 11.93
N THR A 87 -2.66 1.11 13.08
CA THR A 87 -1.93 2.37 13.14
C THR A 87 -0.57 2.22 13.79
N HIS A 88 0.41 2.96 13.27
CA HIS A 88 1.74 3.06 13.85
C HIS A 88 1.99 4.44 14.43
N ASP A 89 2.79 4.53 15.49
CA ASP A 89 3.35 5.80 15.92
C ASP A 89 4.16 6.43 14.78
N LEU A 90 4.08 7.75 14.66
CA LEU A 90 4.75 8.54 13.62
C LEU A 90 6.25 8.25 13.50
N ARG A 91 6.96 8.03 14.62
CA ARG A 91 8.40 7.72 14.58
C ARG A 91 8.64 6.37 13.90
N THR A 92 7.82 5.39 14.22
CA THR A 92 7.93 4.03 13.67
C THR A 92 7.55 4.00 12.20
N PHE A 93 6.49 4.71 11.82
CA PHE A 93 6.13 4.87 10.42
C PHE A 93 7.23 5.56 9.60
N VAL A 94 7.79 6.68 10.09
CA VAL A 94 8.88 7.40 9.41
C VAL A 94 10.15 6.55 9.30
N ARG A 95 10.48 5.76 10.32
CA ARG A 95 11.60 4.79 10.24
C ARG A 95 11.37 3.75 9.14
N LEU A 96 10.12 3.30 8.94
CA LEU A 96 9.76 2.40 7.86
C LEU A 96 9.85 3.09 6.49
N MET A 97 9.43 4.36 6.37
CA MET A 97 9.56 5.16 5.14
C MET A 97 11.01 5.34 4.71
N LEU A 98 11.95 5.44 5.65
CA LEU A 98 13.39 5.56 5.36
C LEU A 98 14.03 4.24 4.88
N ARG A 99 13.29 3.14 4.91
CA ARG A 99 13.67 1.86 4.29
C ARG A 99 13.00 1.77 2.92
N PRO A 100 13.51 0.97 1.97
CA PRO A 100 12.82 0.70 0.72
C PRO A 100 11.58 -0.17 0.98
N ASN A 101 10.53 0.43 1.55
CA ASN A 101 9.31 -0.22 1.99
C ASN A 101 8.12 0.39 1.24
N GLY A 102 7.77 -0.22 0.11
CA GLY A 102 6.64 0.23 -0.72
C GLY A 102 5.31 0.19 0.02
N TYR A 103 5.11 -0.77 0.93
CA TYR A 103 3.85 -0.93 1.67
C TYR A 103 3.44 0.32 2.45
N VAL A 104 4.35 0.94 3.20
CA VAL A 104 4.02 2.17 3.95
C VAL A 104 3.79 3.37 3.03
N LEU A 105 4.42 3.40 1.85
CA LEU A 105 4.19 4.45 0.86
C LEU A 105 2.83 4.30 0.18
N GLU A 106 2.41 3.07 -0.11
CA GLU A 106 1.08 2.78 -0.65
C GLU A 106 -0.04 3.17 0.34
N GLN A 107 0.20 3.03 1.65
CA GLN A 107 -0.72 3.52 2.69
C GLN A 107 -0.74 5.05 2.71
N LEU A 108 0.42 5.70 2.85
CA LEU A 108 0.53 7.15 2.94
C LEU A 108 -0.03 7.87 1.71
N LEU A 109 0.14 7.30 0.53
CA LEU A 109 -0.26 7.89 -0.75
C LEU A 109 -1.58 7.33 -1.28
N SER A 110 -2.27 6.51 -0.49
CA SER A 110 -3.57 5.99 -0.88
C SER A 110 -4.52 7.14 -1.19
N PRO A 111 -5.17 7.17 -2.37
CA PRO A 111 -6.16 8.19 -2.69
C PRO A 111 -7.45 7.99 -1.88
N LEU A 112 -7.60 6.87 -1.18
CA LEU A 112 -8.77 6.48 -0.40
C LEU A 112 -8.62 6.94 1.05
N VAL A 113 -8.57 8.26 1.24
CA VAL A 113 -8.36 8.89 2.54
C VAL A 113 -9.68 8.95 3.31
N VAL A 114 -9.70 8.38 4.52
CA VAL A 114 -10.86 8.46 5.43
C VAL A 114 -10.63 9.47 6.56
N HIS A 115 -9.37 9.67 6.98
CA HIS A 115 -8.97 10.71 7.92
C HIS A 115 -7.65 11.34 7.48
N THR A 116 -7.52 12.66 7.65
CA THR A 116 -6.31 13.41 7.28
C THR A 116 -6.06 14.59 8.22
N SER A 117 -4.82 15.06 8.25
CA SER A 117 -4.38 16.24 9.00
C SER A 117 -3.38 17.05 8.16
N ALA A 118 -3.00 18.26 8.62
CA ALA A 118 -1.91 19.01 7.99
C ALA A 118 -0.59 18.22 7.98
N LEU A 119 -0.32 17.49 9.07
CA LEU A 119 0.86 16.64 9.20
C LEU A 119 0.87 15.48 8.19
N HIS A 120 -0.29 14.97 7.79
CA HIS A 120 -0.38 13.99 6.70
C HIS A 120 0.10 14.58 5.37
N THR A 121 -0.35 15.80 5.03
CA THR A 121 0.07 16.51 3.82
C THR A 121 1.57 16.79 3.82
N GLU A 122 2.12 17.24 4.96
CA GLU A 122 3.56 17.46 5.11
C GLU A 122 4.36 16.17 4.95
N LEU A 123 3.90 15.06 5.54
CA LEU A 123 4.55 13.76 5.43
C LEU A 123 4.54 13.22 3.99
N ALA A 124 3.40 13.31 3.31
CA ALA A 124 3.25 12.91 1.91
C ALA A 124 4.16 13.72 0.97
N ALA A 125 4.34 15.02 1.24
CA ALA A 125 5.23 15.88 0.46
C ALA A 125 6.72 15.49 0.54
N LEU A 126 7.13 14.74 1.57
CA LEU A 126 8.50 14.25 1.74
C LEU A 126 8.78 12.92 1.03
N VAL A 127 7.76 12.26 0.48
CA VAL A 127 7.90 10.96 -0.22
C VAL A 127 8.95 10.98 -1.33
N PRO A 128 9.04 12.00 -2.21
CA PRO A 128 10.05 12.00 -3.27
C PRO A 128 11.49 11.84 -2.76
N GLY A 129 11.78 12.32 -1.54
CA GLY A 129 13.09 12.19 -0.91
C GLY A 129 13.33 10.88 -0.16
N VAL A 130 12.36 9.96 -0.08
CA VAL A 130 12.58 8.60 0.46
C VAL A 130 12.63 7.52 -0.62
N LEU A 131 12.13 7.81 -1.82
CA LEU A 131 12.14 6.88 -2.93
C LEU A 131 13.56 6.58 -3.39
N THR A 132 13.85 5.30 -3.58
CA THR A 132 15.15 4.81 -4.05
C THR A 132 14.94 3.70 -5.07
N ARG A 133 15.92 3.49 -5.94
CA ARG A 133 15.89 2.36 -6.89
C ARG A 133 15.82 1.00 -6.19
N HIS A 134 16.15 0.92 -4.90
CA HIS A 134 16.08 -0.31 -4.12
C HIS A 134 14.64 -0.69 -3.70
N HIS A 135 13.64 0.17 -3.92
CA HIS A 135 12.23 -0.22 -3.78
C HIS A 135 11.84 -1.35 -4.72
N ALA A 136 12.52 -1.51 -5.87
CA ALA A 136 12.36 -2.68 -6.73
C ALA A 136 12.59 -4.00 -5.98
N HIS A 137 13.51 -4.06 -5.00
CA HIS A 137 13.71 -5.28 -4.20
C HIS A 137 12.52 -5.61 -3.30
N HIS A 138 11.88 -4.59 -2.72
CA HIS A 138 10.67 -4.79 -1.93
C HIS A 138 9.54 -5.38 -2.78
N TYR A 139 9.27 -4.77 -3.93
CA TYR A 139 8.22 -5.23 -4.85
C TYR A 139 8.52 -6.63 -5.39
N ARG A 140 9.77 -6.90 -5.78
CA ARG A 140 10.21 -8.24 -6.23
C ARG A 140 10.04 -9.29 -5.13
N GLY A 141 10.44 -8.98 -3.89
CA GLY A 141 10.35 -9.90 -2.75
C GLY A 141 8.91 -10.18 -2.33
N PHE A 142 8.06 -9.16 -2.34
CA PHE A 142 6.64 -9.30 -2.08
C PHE A 142 5.95 -10.15 -3.17
N ALA A 143 6.20 -9.85 -4.45
CA ALA A 143 5.70 -10.63 -5.58
C ALA A 143 6.11 -12.10 -5.48
N GLY A 144 7.38 -12.39 -5.17
CA GLY A 144 7.84 -13.77 -5.01
C GLY A 144 7.16 -14.50 -3.84
N THR A 145 6.80 -13.80 -2.77
CA THR A 145 6.05 -14.37 -1.64
C THR A 145 4.62 -14.74 -2.04
N GLN A 146 3.96 -13.84 -2.76
CA GLN A 146 2.59 -14.06 -3.24
C GLN A 146 2.54 -15.13 -4.33
N TRP A 147 3.55 -15.20 -5.20
CA TRP A 147 3.67 -16.25 -6.21
C TRP A 147 3.80 -17.65 -5.60
N ARG A 148 4.63 -17.79 -4.55
CA ARG A 148 4.72 -19.05 -3.79
C ARG A 148 3.39 -19.40 -3.13
N LEU A 149 2.68 -18.42 -2.58
CA LEU A 149 1.37 -18.65 -1.97
C LEU A 149 0.35 -19.10 -3.02
N TYR A 150 0.33 -18.49 -4.20
CA TYR A 150 -0.48 -18.93 -5.33
C TYR A 150 -0.16 -20.38 -5.72
N GLY A 151 1.11 -20.74 -5.88
CA GLY A 151 1.50 -22.11 -6.24
C GLY A 151 1.04 -23.18 -5.24
N ARG A 152 0.81 -22.83 -3.97
CA ARG A 152 0.25 -23.75 -2.96
C ARG A 152 -1.27 -23.78 -2.92
N THR A 153 -1.93 -22.67 -3.23
CA THR A 153 -3.37 -22.47 -2.95
C THR A 153 -4.23 -22.48 -4.21
N GLY A 154 -3.69 -22.05 -5.35
CA GLY A 154 -4.42 -21.83 -6.60
C GLY A 154 -5.37 -20.62 -6.57
N GLU A 155 -5.38 -19.84 -5.50
CA GLU A 155 -6.30 -18.72 -5.30
C GLU A 155 -5.95 -17.50 -6.16
N LEU A 156 -6.95 -16.81 -6.72
CA LEU A 156 -6.73 -15.61 -7.52
C LEU A 156 -6.09 -14.46 -6.75
N LYS A 157 -6.39 -14.29 -5.47
CA LYS A 157 -5.91 -13.14 -4.67
C LYS A 157 -4.36 -13.09 -4.65
N PRO A 158 -3.62 -14.13 -4.21
CA PRO A 158 -2.16 -14.13 -4.31
C PRO A 158 -1.61 -13.90 -5.73
N LEU A 159 -2.29 -14.41 -6.76
CA LEU A 159 -1.88 -14.18 -8.15
C LEU A 159 -1.97 -12.70 -8.55
N LEU A 160 -3.11 -12.06 -8.28
CA LEU A 160 -3.31 -10.63 -8.56
C LEU A 160 -2.36 -9.75 -7.76
N TYR A 161 -2.09 -10.09 -6.49
CA TYR A 161 -1.08 -9.42 -5.69
C TYR A 161 0.34 -9.55 -6.27
N THR A 162 0.66 -10.68 -6.91
CA THR A 162 1.93 -10.90 -7.61
C THR A 162 2.08 -9.93 -8.79
N PHE A 163 1.09 -9.90 -9.68
CA PHE A 163 1.09 -8.99 -10.82
C PHE A 163 1.12 -7.53 -10.39
N ARG A 164 0.25 -7.14 -9.46
CA ARG A 164 0.18 -5.78 -8.90
C ARG A 164 1.53 -5.33 -8.37
N ALA A 165 2.20 -6.15 -7.56
CA ALA A 165 3.49 -5.77 -6.98
C ALA A 165 4.58 -5.58 -8.03
N LEU A 166 4.64 -6.47 -9.05
CA LEU A 166 5.60 -6.32 -10.15
C LEU A 166 5.33 -5.05 -10.96
N LEU A 167 4.08 -4.82 -11.36
CA LEU A 167 3.69 -3.64 -12.14
C LEU A 167 3.90 -2.35 -11.35
N THR A 168 3.58 -2.32 -10.05
CA THR A 168 3.85 -1.19 -9.16
C THR A 168 5.35 -0.87 -9.11
N GLY A 169 6.18 -1.90 -8.93
CA GLY A 169 7.63 -1.74 -8.93
C GLY A 169 8.16 -1.21 -10.26
N ILE A 170 7.67 -1.75 -11.40
CA ILE A 170 8.07 -1.31 -12.74
C ILE A 170 7.68 0.14 -12.98
N HIS A 171 6.44 0.51 -12.66
CA HIS A 171 5.95 1.88 -12.77
C HIS A 171 6.82 2.82 -11.93
N LEU A 172 7.01 2.52 -10.64
CA LEU A 172 7.81 3.34 -9.73
C LEU A 172 9.24 3.54 -10.23
N MET A 173 9.90 2.49 -10.72
CA MET A 173 11.28 2.60 -11.22
C MET A 173 11.38 3.49 -12.46
N ARG A 174 10.31 3.55 -13.29
CA ARG A 174 10.25 4.33 -14.52
C ARG A 174 9.82 5.78 -14.29
N SER A 175 8.84 6.02 -13.43
CA SER A 175 8.20 7.34 -13.22
C SER A 175 8.71 8.07 -11.98
N GLY A 176 9.13 7.34 -10.95
CA GLY A 176 9.34 7.91 -9.62
C GLY A 176 8.04 8.15 -8.84
N GLU A 177 6.92 7.57 -9.29
CA GLU A 177 5.60 7.69 -8.66
C GLU A 177 5.13 6.34 -8.13
N VAL A 178 4.42 6.35 -6.99
CA VAL A 178 3.82 5.14 -6.40
C VAL A 178 2.39 5.01 -6.90
N LEU A 179 2.09 3.89 -7.58
CA LEU A 179 0.74 3.56 -8.03
C LEU A 179 0.41 2.12 -7.65
N ALA A 180 -0.53 1.92 -6.72
CA ALA A 180 -0.86 0.59 -6.18
C ALA A 180 -2.06 -0.08 -6.86
N HIS A 181 -2.91 0.71 -7.52
CA HIS A 181 -4.18 0.27 -8.09
C HIS A 181 -3.95 -0.51 -9.40
N LEU A 182 -4.18 -1.83 -9.38
CA LEU A 182 -3.88 -2.72 -10.49
C LEU A 182 -4.58 -2.31 -11.79
N PRO A 183 -5.89 -2.00 -11.84
CA PRO A 183 -6.52 -1.57 -13.09
C PRO A 183 -5.89 -0.31 -13.69
N ALA A 184 -5.42 0.64 -12.85
CA ALA A 184 -4.74 1.84 -13.35
C ALA A 184 -3.32 1.51 -13.85
N LEU A 185 -2.64 0.55 -13.23
CA LEU A 185 -1.32 0.09 -13.69
C LEU A 185 -1.37 -0.53 -15.09
N LEU A 186 -2.51 -1.10 -15.51
CA LEU A 186 -2.66 -1.68 -16.85
C LEU A 186 -2.61 -0.63 -17.97
N ASP A 187 -2.87 0.65 -17.66
CA ASP A 187 -2.73 1.76 -18.60
C ASP A 187 -1.28 2.30 -18.67
N GLU A 188 -0.47 2.00 -17.66
CA GLU A 188 0.87 2.59 -17.45
C GLU A 188 2.03 1.62 -17.75
N VAL A 189 1.77 0.31 -17.67
CA VAL A 189 2.76 -0.74 -17.82
C VAL A 189 2.18 -1.88 -18.66
N ASP A 190 2.89 -2.26 -19.73
CA ASP A 190 2.55 -3.44 -20.53
C ASP A 190 2.38 -4.67 -19.63
N ALA A 191 1.20 -5.28 -19.69
CA ALA A 191 0.83 -6.41 -18.86
C ALA A 191 0.02 -7.44 -19.66
N PRO A 192 -0.08 -8.70 -19.19
CA PRO A 192 -0.80 -9.74 -19.91
C PRO A 192 -2.28 -9.38 -20.15
N ALA A 193 -2.76 -9.61 -21.37
CA ALA A 193 -4.10 -9.21 -21.81
C ALA A 193 -5.25 -9.91 -21.05
N TYR A 194 -4.97 -11.00 -20.34
CA TYR A 194 -5.97 -11.71 -19.53
C TYR A 194 -6.16 -11.11 -18.13
N LEU A 195 -5.31 -10.17 -17.69
CA LEU A 195 -5.42 -9.61 -16.33
C LEU A 195 -6.78 -8.94 -16.02
N PRO A 196 -7.40 -8.17 -16.93
CA PRO A 196 -8.75 -7.64 -16.69
C PRO A 196 -9.77 -8.73 -16.33
N GLY A 197 -9.76 -9.86 -17.05
CA GLY A 197 -10.65 -10.99 -16.76
C GLY A 197 -10.40 -11.62 -15.38
N LEU A 198 -9.14 -11.71 -14.95
CA LEU A 198 -8.82 -12.21 -13.60
C LEU A 198 -9.29 -11.25 -12.49
N ILE A 199 -9.23 -9.94 -12.73
CA ILE A 199 -9.73 -8.91 -11.81
C ILE A 199 -11.25 -9.04 -11.67
N GLU A 200 -11.97 -9.17 -12.79
CA GLU A 200 -13.42 -9.37 -12.81
C GLU A 200 -13.81 -10.66 -12.08
N ALA A 201 -13.15 -11.78 -12.37
CA ALA A 201 -13.40 -13.06 -11.70
C ALA A 201 -13.19 -12.98 -10.18
N LYS A 202 -12.17 -12.24 -9.72
CA LYS A 202 -11.92 -12.04 -8.28
C LYS A 202 -12.97 -11.14 -7.61
N ALA A 203 -13.55 -10.20 -8.34
CA ALA A 203 -14.61 -9.34 -7.84
C ALA A 203 -15.92 -10.12 -7.63
N GLU A 204 -16.19 -11.10 -8.49
CA GLU A 204 -17.38 -11.97 -8.38
C GLU A 204 -17.27 -13.01 -7.25
N ALA A 205 -16.06 -13.53 -6.98
CA ALA A 205 -15.87 -14.56 -5.96
C ALA A 205 -14.55 -14.38 -5.19
N GLU A 206 -14.64 -14.39 -3.85
CA GLU A 206 -13.49 -14.18 -2.96
C GLU A 206 -12.39 -15.25 -3.11
N HIS A 207 -12.80 -16.51 -3.23
CA HIS A 207 -11.90 -17.68 -3.38
C HIS A 207 -11.95 -18.29 -4.78
N ALA A 208 -12.21 -17.49 -5.82
CA ALA A 208 -12.16 -18.01 -7.18
C ALA A 208 -10.77 -18.60 -7.49
N ALA A 209 -10.78 -19.78 -8.10
CA ALA A 209 -9.59 -20.40 -8.65
C ALA A 209 -9.22 -19.70 -9.97
N ALA A 210 -7.93 -19.68 -10.30
CA ALA A 210 -7.44 -19.19 -11.58
C ALA A 210 -7.74 -20.19 -12.71
N THR A 211 -9.01 -20.48 -12.98
CA THR A 211 -9.43 -21.53 -13.93
C THR A 211 -9.32 -21.11 -15.40
N GLU A 212 -9.15 -19.83 -15.69
CA GLU A 212 -9.18 -19.30 -17.07
C GLU A 212 -7.79 -19.09 -17.70
N ALA A 213 -6.72 -18.96 -16.91
CA ALA A 213 -5.38 -18.71 -17.42
C ALA A 213 -4.55 -20.01 -17.46
N ASP A 214 -3.95 -20.31 -18.62
CA ASP A 214 -2.98 -21.41 -18.74
C ASP A 214 -1.78 -21.17 -17.81
N GLY A 215 -1.57 -22.07 -16.84
CA GLY A 215 -0.54 -21.93 -15.81
C GLY A 215 0.88 -21.81 -16.37
N GLN A 216 1.17 -22.40 -17.54
CA GLN A 216 2.47 -22.22 -18.21
C GLN A 216 2.63 -20.79 -18.74
N THR A 217 1.57 -20.25 -19.34
CA THR A 217 1.52 -18.86 -19.78
C THR A 217 1.67 -17.88 -18.61
N VAL A 218 0.94 -18.10 -17.51
CA VAL A 218 1.06 -17.27 -16.29
C VAL A 218 2.49 -17.26 -15.75
N THR A 219 3.13 -18.43 -15.68
CA THR A 219 4.51 -18.56 -15.20
C THR A 219 5.47 -17.76 -16.09
N ARG A 220 5.37 -17.92 -17.41
CA ARG A 220 6.19 -17.20 -18.39
C ARG A 220 6.05 -15.69 -18.25
N ASP A 221 4.83 -15.20 -18.06
CA ASP A 221 4.53 -13.77 -17.97
C ASP A 221 5.06 -13.17 -16.66
N ILE A 222 4.96 -13.88 -15.54
CA ILE A 222 5.56 -13.46 -14.27
C ILE A 222 7.08 -13.39 -14.36
N GLU A 223 7.72 -14.40 -14.97
CA GLU A 223 9.17 -14.38 -15.23
C GLU A 223 9.58 -13.21 -16.14
N ALA A 224 8.76 -12.90 -17.15
CA ALA A 224 8.98 -11.74 -18.00
C ALA A 224 8.89 -10.43 -17.22
N LEU A 225 7.87 -10.26 -16.39
CA LEU A 225 7.72 -9.06 -15.56
C LEU A 225 8.84 -8.90 -14.53
N HIS A 226 9.39 -10.00 -13.99
CA HIS A 226 10.60 -9.95 -13.17
C HIS A 226 11.79 -9.35 -13.94
N ARG A 227 12.04 -9.79 -15.18
CA ARG A 227 13.09 -9.21 -16.03
C ARG A 227 12.85 -7.74 -16.34
N VAL A 228 11.60 -7.36 -16.63
CA VAL A 228 11.23 -5.96 -16.87
C VAL A 228 11.46 -5.09 -15.63
N LEU A 229 11.21 -5.62 -14.43
CA LEU A 229 11.50 -4.92 -13.17
C LEU A 229 13.01 -4.76 -12.96
N ASP A 230 13.82 -5.77 -13.26
CA ASP A 230 15.28 -5.70 -13.22
C ASP A 230 15.79 -4.60 -14.15
N GLU A 231 15.36 -4.59 -15.41
CA GLU A 231 15.71 -3.56 -16.40
C GLU A 231 15.23 -2.16 -16.02
N ALA A 232 14.05 -2.05 -15.40
CA ALA A 232 13.53 -0.78 -14.91
C ALA A 232 14.36 -0.25 -13.74
N GLN A 233 14.76 -1.14 -12.81
CA GLN A 233 15.63 -0.80 -11.69
C GLN A 233 17.00 -0.30 -12.17
N GLU A 234 17.63 -0.99 -13.12
CA GLU A 234 18.93 -0.64 -13.68
C GLU A 234 18.92 0.74 -14.36
N ARG A 235 17.81 1.08 -15.05
CA ARG A 235 17.64 2.34 -15.76
C ARG A 235 17.02 3.45 -14.93
N SER A 236 16.67 3.17 -13.67
CA SER A 236 15.96 4.12 -12.81
C SER A 236 16.83 5.35 -12.52
N ARG A 237 16.18 6.52 -12.48
CA ARG A 237 16.81 7.78 -12.06
C ARG A 237 16.67 8.03 -10.56
N LEU A 238 15.99 7.15 -9.84
CA LEU A 238 15.85 7.25 -8.39
C LEU A 238 17.20 7.06 -7.70
N PRO A 239 17.46 7.76 -6.59
CA PRO A 239 18.72 7.66 -5.86
C PRO A 239 18.91 6.28 -5.22
N GLU A 240 20.14 6.00 -4.80
CA GLU A 240 20.47 4.77 -4.04
C GLU A 240 20.05 4.88 -2.57
N THR A 241 20.07 6.09 -2.01
CA THR A 241 19.77 6.36 -0.61
C THR A 241 18.70 7.43 -0.48
N ALA A 242 17.89 7.33 0.58
CA ALA A 242 16.94 8.39 0.93
C ALA A 242 17.69 9.68 1.27
N THR A 243 17.12 10.81 0.88
CA THR A 243 17.65 12.18 1.10
C THR A 243 16.80 13.00 2.08
N ALA A 244 15.61 12.51 2.45
CA ALA A 244 14.67 13.22 3.32
C ALA A 244 14.89 12.98 4.83
N PHE A 245 16.02 12.39 5.26
CA PHE A 245 16.21 12.02 6.67
C PHE A 245 16.06 13.20 7.63
N ASP A 246 16.77 14.30 7.41
CA ASP A 246 16.74 15.46 8.32
C ASP A 246 15.36 16.13 8.33
N ALA A 247 14.73 16.27 7.16
CA ALA A 247 13.38 16.83 7.06
C ALA A 247 12.33 15.97 7.80
N LEU A 248 12.44 14.64 7.68
CA LEU A 248 11.59 13.70 8.41
C LEU A 248 11.88 13.70 9.91
N HIS A 249 13.15 13.83 10.31
CA HIS A 249 13.54 14.00 11.71
C HIS A 249 12.90 15.25 12.31
N ASP A 250 13.04 16.39 11.65
CA ASP A 250 12.47 17.67 12.10
C ASP A 250 10.94 17.61 12.18
N LEU A 251 10.28 16.95 11.22
CA LEU A 251 8.83 16.72 11.24
C LEU A 251 8.40 15.90 12.46
N VAL A 252 9.10 14.80 12.75
CA VAL A 252 8.85 13.91 13.90
C VAL A 252 9.03 14.64 15.23
N VAL A 253 10.04 15.50 15.34
CA VAL A 253 10.32 16.33 16.52
C VAL A 253 9.23 17.39 16.69
N ARG A 254 8.95 18.17 15.64
CA ARG A 254 7.98 19.26 15.66
C ARG A 254 6.56 18.77 15.98
N ALA A 255 6.17 17.61 15.46
CA ALA A 255 4.88 16.98 15.73
C ALA A 255 4.67 16.62 17.22
N ARG A 256 5.72 16.59 18.03
CA ARG A 256 5.66 16.22 19.46
C ARG A 256 6.00 17.35 20.43
N LEU A 257 6.72 18.38 19.97
CA LEU A 257 7.19 19.47 20.84
C LEU A 257 6.44 20.78 20.63
N THR A 258 5.62 20.89 19.58
CA THR A 258 4.77 22.06 19.36
C THR A 258 3.46 21.88 20.16
N PRO A 259 3.06 22.86 20.99
CA PRO A 259 1.81 22.82 21.75
C PRO A 259 0.55 22.70 20.88
#